data_AF-A0A2N2HG30-F1
#
_entry.id   AF-A0A2N2HG30-F1
#
_cell.length_a   1.000
_cell.length_b   1.000
_cell.length_c   1.000
_cell.angle_alpha   90.00
_cell.angle_beta   90.00
_cell.angle_gamma   90.00
#
_symmetry.space_group_name_H-M   'P 1'
#
loop_
_entity.id
_entity.type
_entity.pdbx_description
1 polymer ?
#
loop_
_entity_poly.entity_id
_entity_poly.type
_entity_poly.pdbx_seq_one_letter_code
_entity_poly.pdbx_strand_id
1 'polypeptide(L)'
;MGTGDVQAFREIVASTAPALFRLAARLTGSTQEAEDVLQDSYVKAWNAIEQDRFEGRAQLETWLYRIVTNTAIDALRSQRRRGRTGASLSADTPAAGQAADTGAALRELATW
;
A
#
# COMPACT_ATOMS: atom_id res chain seq x y z
N MET A 1 -24.63 7.48 0.08
CA MET A 1 -24.00 6.29 0.68
C MET A 1 -24.88 5.78 1.80
N GLY A 2 -25.16 4.47 1.83
CA GLY A 2 -25.94 3.85 2.89
C GLY A 2 -25.05 3.36 4.03
N THR A 3 -25.58 3.26 5.24
CA THR A 3 -24.89 2.65 6.40
C THR A 3 -24.34 1.24 6.10
N GLY A 4 -24.95 0.51 5.15
CA GLY A 4 -24.49 -0.80 4.69
C GLY A 4 -23.13 -0.80 3.99
N ASP A 5 -22.84 0.21 3.16
CA ASP A 5 -21.57 0.29 2.41
C ASP A 5 -20.38 0.44 3.38
N VAL A 6 -20.59 1.22 4.45
CA VAL A 6 -19.59 1.43 5.51
C VAL A 6 -19.31 0.14 6.28
N GLN A 7 -20.34 -0.68 6.55
CA GLN A 7 -20.16 -1.94 7.27
C GLN A 7 -19.43 -2.97 6.41
N ALA A 8 -19.83 -3.12 5.14
CA ALA A 8 -19.16 -4.02 4.21
C ALA A 8 -17.67 -3.66 4.07
N PHE A 9 -17.34 -2.37 3.96
CA PHE A 9 -15.95 -1.94 3.87
C PHE A 9 -15.18 -2.17 5.17
N ARG A 10 -15.80 -2.00 6.35
CA ARG A 10 -15.17 -2.35 7.64
C ARG A 10 -14.80 -3.83 7.71
N GLU A 11 -15.65 -4.72 7.22
CA GLU A 11 -15.35 -6.16 7.17
C GLU A 11 -14.17 -6.47 6.25
N ILE A 12 -14.10 -5.81 5.08
CA ILE A 12 -12.97 -5.91 4.17
C ILE A 12 -11.68 -5.43 4.84
N VAL A 13 -11.71 -4.27 5.50
CA VAL A 13 -10.55 -3.73 6.21
C VAL A 13 -10.09 -4.70 7.28
N ALA A 14 -11.00 -5.23 8.10
CA ALA A 14 -10.68 -6.15 9.17
C ALA A 14 -10.05 -7.45 8.67
N SER A 15 -10.55 -8.01 7.55
CA SER A 15 -10.04 -9.28 7.00
C SER A 15 -8.70 -9.12 6.28
N THR A 16 -8.46 -7.98 5.63
CA THR A 16 -7.26 -7.76 4.79
C THR A 16 -6.12 -7.05 5.52
N ALA A 17 -6.40 -6.28 6.57
CA ALA A 17 -5.40 -5.46 7.27
C ALA A 17 -4.16 -6.23 7.74
N PRO A 18 -4.26 -7.43 8.34
CA PRO A 18 -3.06 -8.15 8.79
C PRO A 18 -2.12 -8.51 7.64
N ALA A 19 -2.64 -8.92 6.50
CA ALA A 19 -1.85 -9.32 5.33
C ALA A 19 -1.23 -8.10 4.64
N LEU A 20 -2.02 -7.06 4.43
CA LEU A 20 -1.58 -5.82 3.80
C LEU A 20 -0.60 -5.03 4.67
N PHE A 21 -0.75 -5.08 6.00
CA PHE A 21 0.22 -4.52 6.93
C PHE A 21 1.58 -5.20 6.81
N ARG A 22 1.63 -6.54 6.78
CA ARG A 22 2.89 -7.28 6.60
C ARG A 22 3.56 -6.94 5.27
N LEU A 23 2.78 -6.80 4.20
CA LEU A 23 3.29 -6.35 2.91
C LEU A 23 3.89 -4.95 3.02
N ALA A 24 3.13 -3.98 3.56
CA ALA A 24 3.59 -2.61 3.73
C ALA A 24 4.87 -2.55 4.57
N ALA A 25 4.93 -3.27 5.69
CA ALA A 25 6.11 -3.35 6.55
C ALA A 25 7.33 -3.94 5.83
N ARG A 26 7.15 -4.95 4.98
CA ARG A 26 8.24 -5.49 4.15
C ARG A 26 8.73 -4.48 3.11
N LEU A 27 7.82 -3.70 2.52
CA LEU A 27 8.16 -2.70 1.50
C LEU A 27 8.81 -1.45 2.10
N THR A 28 8.32 -0.98 3.24
CA THR A 28 8.80 0.23 3.90
C THR A 28 10.01 0.00 4.80
N GLY A 29 10.17 -1.22 5.33
CA GLY A 29 11.18 -1.55 6.35
C GLY A 29 10.90 -0.88 7.71
N SER A 30 9.72 -0.28 7.90
CA SER A 30 9.33 0.44 9.12
C SER A 30 7.86 0.17 9.44
N THR A 31 7.59 -0.25 10.67
CA THR A 31 6.22 -0.49 11.15
C THR A 31 5.39 0.79 11.13
N GLN A 32 5.97 1.93 11.54
CA GLN A 32 5.28 3.20 11.54
C GLN A 32 4.85 3.63 10.14
N GLU A 33 5.77 3.58 9.18
CA GLU A 33 5.46 3.92 7.78
C GLU A 33 4.48 2.91 7.17
N ALA A 34 4.52 1.64 7.62
CA ALA A 34 3.57 0.64 7.17
C ALA A 34 2.13 0.93 7.64
N GLU A 35 1.95 1.41 8.87
CA GLU A 35 0.65 1.85 9.36
C GLU A 35 0.10 3.01 8.52
N ASP A 36 0.93 4.02 8.27
CA ASP A 36 0.56 5.19 7.47
C ASP A 36 0.20 4.80 6.04
N VAL A 37 1.02 3.95 5.41
CA VAL A 37 0.76 3.41 4.06
C VAL A 37 -0.56 2.65 4.01
N LEU A 38 -0.83 1.82 5.01
CA LEU A 38 -2.05 1.02 5.07
C LEU A 38 -3.29 1.90 5.20
N GLN A 39 -3.24 2.90 6.08
CA GLN A 39 -4.33 3.86 6.26
C GLN A 39 -4.62 4.65 4.99
N ASP A 40 -3.59 5.24 4.37
CA ASP A 40 -3.74 6.02 3.13
C ASP A 40 -4.25 5.14 1.98
N SER A 41 -3.84 3.86 1.95
CA SER A 41 -4.34 2.89 0.96
C SER A 41 -5.83 2.61 1.11
N TYR A 42 -6.35 2.45 2.34
CA TYR A 42 -7.78 2.26 2.54
C TYR A 42 -8.59 3.52 2.23
N VAL A 43 -8.08 4.71 2.53
CA VAL A 43 -8.71 5.98 2.13
C VAL A 43 -8.80 6.08 0.60
N LYS A 44 -7.71 5.76 -0.11
CA LYS A 44 -7.70 5.72 -1.59
C LYS A 44 -8.66 4.67 -2.14
N ALA A 45 -8.73 3.49 -1.52
CA ALA A 45 -9.65 2.43 -1.92
C ALA A 45 -11.11 2.88 -1.76
N TRP A 46 -11.45 3.45 -0.61
CA TRP A 46 -12.79 3.99 -0.36
C TRP A 46 -13.19 5.04 -1.39
N ASN A 47 -12.34 6.04 -1.60
CA ASN A 47 -12.59 7.11 -2.57
C ASN A 47 -12.72 6.58 -3.99
N ALA A 48 -11.97 5.54 -4.36
CA ALA A 48 -12.06 4.93 -5.68
C ALA A 48 -13.36 4.14 -5.87
N ILE A 49 -13.87 3.49 -4.82
CA ILE A 49 -15.18 2.83 -4.84
C ILE A 49 -16.29 3.87 -4.97
N GLU A 50 -16.25 4.98 -4.20
CA GLU A 50 -17.23 6.07 -4.30
C GLU A 50 -17.27 6.72 -5.68
N GLN A 51 -16.15 6.69 -6.41
CA GLN A 51 -16.02 7.28 -7.75
C GLN A 51 -16.26 6.25 -8.87
N ASP A 52 -16.81 5.07 -8.57
CA ASP A 52 -17.03 3.96 -9.50
C ASP A 52 -15.77 3.53 -10.29
N ARG A 53 -14.58 3.76 -9.73
CA ARG A 53 -13.29 3.38 -10.36
C ARG A 53 -12.93 1.92 -10.13
N PHE A 54 -13.62 1.24 -9.22
CA PHE A 54 -13.51 -0.20 -9.05
C PHE A 54 -14.59 -0.90 -9.89
N GLU A 55 -14.23 -1.28 -11.10
CA GLU A 55 -15.14 -1.91 -12.07
C GLU A 55 -15.40 -3.41 -11.79
N GLY A 56 -14.94 -3.95 -10.66
CA GLY A 56 -15.13 -5.37 -10.30
C GLY A 56 -14.40 -6.38 -11.18
N ARG A 57 -13.55 -5.92 -12.11
CA ARG A 57 -12.83 -6.77 -13.08
C ARG A 57 -11.67 -7.59 -12.49
N ALA A 58 -11.23 -7.22 -11.29
CA ALA A 58 -10.21 -7.92 -10.53
C ALA A 58 -10.76 -8.26 -9.15
N GLN A 59 -10.26 -9.32 -8.52
CA GLN A 59 -10.56 -9.62 -7.12
C GLN A 59 -10.19 -8.39 -6.26
N LEU A 60 -11.09 -8.05 -5.33
CA LEU A 60 -10.95 -6.87 -4.47
C LEU A 60 -9.62 -6.89 -3.71
N GLU A 61 -9.21 -8.06 -3.23
CA GLU A 61 -7.94 -8.26 -2.55
C GLU A 61 -6.77 -7.91 -3.48
N THR A 62 -6.71 -8.46 -4.69
CA THR A 62 -5.67 -8.13 -5.68
C THR A 62 -5.62 -6.64 -5.99
N TRP A 63 -6.77 -5.97 -6.03
CA TRP A 63 -6.84 -4.53 -6.22
C TRP A 63 -6.28 -3.74 -5.02
N LEU A 64 -6.61 -4.13 -3.78
CA LEU A 64 -6.05 -3.55 -2.56
C LEU A 64 -4.53 -3.75 -2.47
N TYR A 65 -4.03 -4.93 -2.83
CA TYR A 65 -2.59 -5.20 -2.90
C TYR A 65 -1.86 -4.22 -3.82
N ARG A 66 -2.46 -3.86 -4.96
CA ARG A 66 -1.89 -2.86 -5.89
C ARG A 66 -1.90 -1.46 -5.29
N ILE A 67 -2.97 -1.05 -4.62
CA ILE A 67 -3.05 0.26 -3.96
C ILE A 67 -1.97 0.37 -2.87
N VAL A 68 -1.83 -0.65 -2.03
CA VAL A 68 -0.82 -0.69 -0.95
C VAL A 68 0.59 -0.63 -1.53
N THR A 69 0.87 -1.43 -2.56
CA THR A 69 2.19 -1.44 -3.19
C THR A 69 2.55 -0.07 -3.77
N ASN A 70 1.63 0.56 -4.50
CA ASN A 70 1.85 1.88 -5.09
C ASN A 70 2.06 2.94 -4.00
N THR A 71 1.23 2.93 -2.95
CA THR A 71 1.33 3.86 -1.83
C THR A 71 2.64 3.70 -1.07
N ALA A 72 3.09 2.47 -0.83
CA ALA A 72 4.39 2.19 -0.21
C ALA A 72 5.56 2.71 -1.05
N ILE A 73 5.53 2.49 -2.37
CA ILE A 73 6.56 2.98 -3.30
C ILE A 73 6.61 4.51 -3.29
N ASP A 74 5.46 5.18 -3.27
CA ASP A 74 5.39 6.63 -3.24
C ASP A 74 5.88 7.21 -1.91
N ALA A 75 5.57 6.56 -0.79
CA ALA A 75 6.11 6.89 0.53
C ALA A 75 7.65 6.80 0.54
N LEU A 76 8.21 5.68 0.05
CA LEU A 76 9.65 5.49 -0.09
C LEU A 76 10.32 6.55 -0.97
N ARG A 77 9.69 6.89 -2.09
CA ARG A 77 10.17 7.97 -2.97
C ARG A 77 10.17 9.31 -2.25
N SER A 78 9.13 9.60 -1.48
CA SER A 78 9.02 10.83 -0.68
C SER A 78 10.08 10.92 0.40
N GLN A 79 10.32 9.84 1.14
CA GLN A 79 11.37 9.76 2.16
C GLN A 79 12.75 9.97 1.55
N ARG A 80 13.06 9.36 0.39
CA ARG A 80 14.32 9.60 -0.33
C ARG A 80 14.47 11.06 -0.77
N ARG A 81 13.38 11.73 -1.18
CA ARG A 81 13.44 13.17 -1.49
C ARG A 81 13.75 14.01 -0.25
N ARG A 82 13.07 13.76 0.86
CA ARG A 82 13.32 14.44 2.15
C ARG A 82 14.75 14.20 2.64
N GLY A 83 15.24 12.96 2.54
CA GLY A 83 16.62 12.60 2.84
C GLY A 83 17.63 13.33 1.96
N ARG A 84 17.38 13.51 0.66
CA ARG A 84 18.26 14.29 -0.23
C ARG A 84 18.26 15.80 0.06
N THR A 85 17.17 16.36 0.54
CA THR A 85 17.12 17.77 0.97
C THR A 85 17.76 17.95 2.36
N GLY A 86 17.69 16.93 3.23
CA GLY A 86 18.36 16.88 4.53
C GLY A 86 19.84 16.49 4.47
N ALA A 87 20.29 15.82 3.40
CA ALA A 87 21.66 15.34 3.21
C ALA A 87 22.72 16.43 2.97
N SER A 88 22.39 17.70 3.21
CA SER A 88 23.40 18.72 3.55
C SER A 88 24.00 18.48 4.96
N LEU A 89 23.33 17.67 5.80
CA LEU A 89 23.79 17.32 7.14
C LEU A 89 23.51 15.83 7.41
N SER A 90 24.58 15.05 7.51
CA SER A 90 24.64 13.63 7.92
C SER A 90 24.34 12.59 6.83
N ALA A 91 25.43 12.02 6.31
CA ALA A 91 25.46 10.67 5.75
C ALA A 91 25.24 9.66 6.88
N ASP A 92 24.36 8.67 6.69
CA ASP A 92 24.74 7.29 6.38
C ASP A 92 23.49 6.38 6.35
N THR A 93 23.63 5.22 5.70
CA THR A 93 22.75 4.03 5.62
C THR A 93 22.06 3.80 4.27
N PRO A 94 22.55 2.84 3.45
CA PRO A 94 21.82 2.31 2.32
C PRO A 94 21.00 1.08 2.74
N ALA A 95 19.69 1.17 2.65
CA ALA A 95 18.81 -0.01 2.57
C ALA A 95 18.04 0.05 1.25
N ALA A 96 18.72 -0.32 0.16
CA ALA A 96 18.13 -0.49 -1.16
C ALA A 96 18.39 -1.93 -1.61
N GLY A 97 17.40 -2.81 -1.45
CA GLY A 97 17.55 -4.19 -1.88
C GLY A 97 16.33 -5.06 -1.72
N GLN A 98 15.17 -4.68 -2.28
CA GLN A 98 14.04 -5.64 -2.44
C GLN A 98 12.97 -5.26 -3.48
N ALA A 99 13.10 -4.13 -4.21
CA ALA A 99 12.10 -3.71 -5.19
C ALA A 99 11.92 -4.66 -6.41
N ALA A 100 12.84 -5.62 -6.61
CA ALA A 100 12.80 -6.56 -7.73
C ALA A 100 11.86 -7.77 -7.48
N ASP A 101 11.54 -8.09 -6.22
CA ASP A 101 10.81 -9.31 -5.85
C ASP A 101 9.27 -9.10 -5.85
N THR A 102 8.80 -7.87 -5.60
CA THR A 102 7.36 -7.56 -5.52
C THR A 102 6.64 -7.68 -6.87
N GLY A 103 7.35 -7.39 -7.97
CA GLY A 103 6.82 -7.55 -9.32
C GLY A 103 6.62 -9.02 -9.72
N ALA A 104 7.39 -9.95 -9.13
CA ALA A 104 7.19 -11.38 -9.31
C ALA A 104 5.98 -11.87 -8.50
N ALA A 105 5.84 -11.45 -7.24
CA ALA A 105 4.70 -11.79 -6.39
C ALA A 105 3.35 -11.31 -6.97
N LEU A 106 3.32 -10.11 -7.59
CA LEU A 106 2.12 -9.61 -8.27
C LEU A 106 1.82 -10.36 -9.58
N ARG A 107 2.83 -10.96 -10.23
CA ARG A 107 2.62 -11.79 -11.44
C ARG A 107 2.06 -13.16 -11.08
N GLU A 108 2.47 -13.75 -9.96
CA GLU A 108 1.90 -15.01 -9.46
C GLU A 108 0.44 -14.88 -9.01
N LEU A 109 0.05 -13.71 -8.48
CA LEU A 109 -1.34 -13.43 -8.12
C LEU A 109 -2.22 -13.06 -9.32
N ALA A 110 -1.63 -12.75 -10.48
CA ALA A 110 -2.34 -12.41 -11.71
C ALA A 110 -2.55 -13.63 -12.65
N THR A 111 -2.09 -14.81 -12.26
CA THR A 111 -2.23 -16.07 -13.03
C THR A 111 -3.47 -16.90 -12.68
N TRP A 112 -4.42 -16.36 -11.92
CA TRP A 112 -5.73 -16.97 -11.65
C TRP A 112 -6.87 -16.01 -12.00
#